data_AF-A0A6L7JKM8-F1
#
_entry.id   AF-A0A6L7JKM8-F1
#
_cell.length_a   1.000
_cell.length_b   1.000
_cell.length_c   1.000
_cell.angle_alpha   90.00
_cell.angle_beta   90.00
_cell.angle_gamma   90.00
#
_symmetry.space_group_name_H-M   'P 1'
#
loop_
_entity.id
_entity.type
_entity.pdbx_description
1 polymer ?
#
loop_
_entity_poly.entity_id
_entity_poly.type
_entity_poly.pdbx_seq_one_letter_code
_entity_poly.pdbx_strand_id
1 'polypeptide(L)'
;MSYNETEVLAAVRRIEKYRAGQDGEIGAALAVVGLSSERVDKESAIRDDMIRVAHRVGASLRQIAEVSGLNRKTVSNIVGADKQGYWAATFLRYFQHRQFGRFWGGRCVGWQDVLQQR
;
A
#
# COMPACT_ATOMS: atom_id res chain seq x y z
N MET A 1 -16.99 10.01 16.61
CA MET A 1 -15.88 9.86 15.64
C MET A 1 -15.58 11.26 15.12
N SER A 2 -14.43 11.85 15.46
CA SER A 2 -14.03 13.18 14.99
C SER A 2 -12.83 13.04 14.07
N TYR A 3 -12.96 13.48 12.82
CA TYR A 3 -11.84 13.53 11.90
C TYR A 3 -10.86 14.60 12.36
N ASN A 4 -9.57 14.26 12.45
CA ASN A 4 -8.57 15.26 12.77
C ASN A 4 -8.26 16.10 11.51
N GLU A 5 -7.80 17.34 11.73
CA GLU A 5 -7.51 18.27 10.64
C GLU A 5 -6.48 17.72 9.65
N THR A 6 -5.52 16.91 10.13
CA THR A 6 -4.51 16.27 9.29
C THR A 6 -5.09 15.23 8.33
N GLU A 7 -6.09 14.46 8.74
CA GLU A 7 -6.82 13.49 7.93
C GLU A 7 -7.66 14.18 6.87
N VAL A 8 -8.32 15.27 7.24
CA VAL A 8 -9.11 16.09 6.31
C VAL A 8 -8.19 16.69 5.24
N LEU A 9 -7.07 17.30 5.62
CA LEU A 9 -6.09 17.85 4.67
C LEU A 9 -5.46 16.77 3.77
N ALA A 10 -5.24 15.56 4.30
CA ALA A 10 -4.75 14.44 3.50
C ALA A 10 -5.80 13.94 2.49
N ALA A 11 -7.08 13.94 2.85
CA ALA A 11 -8.16 13.59 1.95
C ALA A 11 -8.32 14.63 0.82
N VAL A 12 -8.33 15.93 1.15
CA VAL A 12 -8.41 17.02 0.17
C VAL A 12 -7.24 16.94 -0.82
N ARG A 13 -6.00 16.74 -0.35
CA ARG A 13 -4.85 16.59 -1.24
C ARG A 13 -4.97 15.43 -2.22
N ARG A 14 -5.60 14.31 -1.82
CA ARG A 14 -5.85 13.18 -2.73
C ARG A 14 -6.93 13.50 -3.75
N ILE A 15 -8.00 14.18 -3.33
CA ILE A 15 -9.06 14.64 -4.23
C ILE A 15 -8.47 15.56 -5.31
N GLU A 16 -7.67 16.55 -4.92
CA GLU A 16 -7.03 17.48 -5.86
C GLU A 16 -6.06 16.77 -6.82
N LYS A 17 -5.27 15.81 -6.31
CA LYS A 17 -4.40 14.98 -7.15
C LYS A 17 -5.17 14.31 -8.29
N TYR A 18 -6.35 13.76 -8.01
CA TYR A 18 -7.13 13.00 -8.98
C TYR A 18 -8.06 13.85 -9.84
N ARG A 19 -8.44 15.03 -9.35
CA ARG A 19 -9.21 16.01 -10.09
C ARG A 19 -8.47 16.50 -11.35
N ALA A 20 -7.13 16.42 -11.38
CA ALA A 20 -6.29 16.74 -12.54
C ALA A 20 -6.58 18.13 -13.15
N GLY A 21 -6.97 19.10 -12.31
CA GLY A 21 -7.32 20.46 -12.73
C GLY A 21 -8.68 20.61 -13.43
N GLN A 22 -9.52 19.58 -13.42
CA GLN A 22 -10.89 19.64 -13.96
C GLN A 22 -11.89 20.06 -12.88
N ASP A 23 -12.78 20.99 -13.17
CA ASP A 23 -13.82 21.40 -12.24
C ASP A 23 -15.16 20.71 -12.51
N GLY A 24 -16.10 20.90 -11.59
CA GLY A 24 -17.47 20.38 -11.72
C GLY A 24 -17.56 18.86 -11.71
N GLU A 25 -18.53 18.33 -12.46
CA GLU A 25 -18.89 16.90 -12.46
C GLU A 25 -17.76 16.00 -12.96
N ILE A 26 -16.99 16.45 -13.96
CA ILE A 26 -15.87 15.69 -14.55
C ILE A 26 -14.75 15.53 -13.51
N GLY A 27 -14.38 16.63 -12.84
CA GLY A 27 -13.38 16.60 -11.78
C GLY A 27 -13.77 15.71 -10.59
N ALA A 28 -15.04 15.75 -10.20
CA ALA A 28 -15.57 14.89 -9.14
C ALA A 28 -15.55 13.40 -9.54
N ALA A 29 -15.97 13.08 -10.77
CA ALA A 29 -15.94 11.71 -11.27
C ALA A 29 -14.51 11.15 -11.33
N LEU A 30 -13.55 11.93 -11.83
CA LEU A 30 -12.13 11.54 -11.86
C LEU A 30 -11.57 11.35 -10.44
N ALA A 31 -11.92 12.23 -9.50
CA ALA A 31 -11.53 12.09 -8.11
C ALA A 31 -12.05 10.79 -7.49
N VAL A 32 -13.32 10.44 -7.72
CA VAL A 32 -13.92 9.20 -7.20
C VAL A 32 -13.29 7.97 -7.84
N VAL A 33 -13.08 7.96 -9.17
CA VAL A 33 -12.43 6.85 -9.87
C VAL A 33 -11.00 6.65 -9.36
N GLY A 34 -10.22 7.73 -9.23
CA GLY A 34 -8.85 7.67 -8.72
C GLY A 34 -8.76 7.17 -7.28
N LEU A 35 -9.65 7.66 -6.40
CA LEU A 35 -9.74 7.17 -5.02
C LEU A 35 -10.19 5.71 -4.93
N SER A 36 -11.10 5.28 -5.81
CA SER A 36 -11.55 3.90 -5.87
C SER A 36 -10.43 2.97 -6.34
N SER A 37 -9.64 3.39 -7.33
CA SER A 37 -8.44 2.68 -7.77
C SER A 37 -7.44 2.51 -6.62
N GLU A 38 -7.12 3.58 -5.87
CA GLU A 38 -6.21 3.46 -4.71
C GLU A 38 -6.73 2.49 -3.64
N ARG A 39 -8.06 2.37 -3.47
CA ARG A 39 -8.66 1.43 -2.52
C ARG A 39 -8.50 0.00 -3.01
N VAL A 40 -8.83 -0.27 -4.27
CA VAL A 40 -8.69 -1.60 -4.88
C VAL A 40 -7.24 -2.08 -4.83
N ASP A 41 -6.26 -1.20 -5.07
CA ASP A 41 -4.84 -1.55 -4.99
C ASP A 41 -4.44 -1.94 -3.56
N LYS A 42 -4.88 -1.18 -2.55
CA LYS A 42 -4.59 -1.47 -1.14
C LYS A 42 -5.23 -2.78 -0.68
N GLU A 43 -6.50 -2.98 -1.02
CA GLU A 43 -7.22 -4.20 -0.68
C GLU A 43 -6.60 -5.43 -1.38
N SER A 44 -6.18 -5.27 -2.63
CA SER A 44 -5.46 -6.32 -3.36
C SER A 44 -4.13 -6.66 -2.70
N ALA A 45 -3.35 -5.66 -2.26
CA ALA A 45 -2.10 -5.88 -1.55
C ALA A 45 -2.32 -6.63 -0.22
N ILE A 46 -3.32 -6.23 0.56
CA ILE A 46 -3.68 -6.91 1.84
C ILE A 46 -4.12 -8.35 1.58
N ARG A 47 -4.97 -8.59 0.58
CA ARG A 47 -5.40 -9.93 0.19
C ARG A 47 -4.21 -10.80 -0.17
N ASP A 48 -3.29 -10.28 -0.98
CA ASP A 48 -2.11 -11.02 -1.42
C ASP A 48 -1.17 -11.36 -0.23
N ASP A 49 -1.03 -10.45 0.74
CA ASP A 49 -0.31 -10.73 1.98
C ASP A 49 -0.99 -11.81 2.83
N MET A 50 -2.33 -11.79 2.91
CA MET A 50 -3.08 -12.80 3.64
C MET A 50 -3.05 -14.17 2.94
N ILE A 51 -3.02 -14.20 1.61
CA ILE A 51 -2.75 -15.40 0.82
C ILE A 51 -1.38 -16.00 1.17
N ARG A 52 -0.34 -15.16 1.31
CA ARG A 52 1.00 -15.60 1.72
C ARG A 52 1.02 -16.12 3.15
N VAL A 53 0.36 -15.45 4.09
CA VAL A 53 0.22 -15.93 5.47
C VAL A 53 -0.51 -17.27 5.51
N ALA A 54 -1.66 -17.39 4.83
CA ALA A 54 -2.46 -18.61 4.77
C ALA A 54 -1.63 -19.80 4.25
N HIS A 55 -0.87 -19.59 3.17
CA HIS A 55 0.01 -20.63 2.63
C HIS A 55 1.11 -21.03 3.62
N ARG A 56 1.70 -20.07 4.34
CA ARG A 56 2.75 -20.33 5.33
C ARG A 56 2.26 -21.11 6.56
N VAL A 57 1.02 -20.88 6.99
CA VAL A 57 0.40 -21.67 8.06
C VAL A 57 -0.10 -23.04 7.60
N GLY A 58 0.13 -23.40 6.33
CA GLY A 58 -0.11 -24.74 5.78
C GLY A 58 -1.39 -24.89 4.96
N ALA A 59 -2.10 -23.80 4.64
CA ALA A 59 -3.25 -23.90 3.75
C ALA A 59 -2.80 -24.27 2.33
N SER A 60 -3.50 -25.22 1.71
CA SER A 60 -3.17 -25.63 0.33
C SER A 60 -3.54 -24.53 -0.67
N LEU A 61 -2.78 -24.45 -1.78
CA LEU A 61 -3.07 -23.51 -2.87
C LEU A 61 -4.50 -23.66 -3.43
N ARG A 62 -5.08 -24.87 -3.32
CA ARG A 62 -6.47 -25.14 -3.73
C ARG A 62 -7.47 -24.48 -2.78
N GLN A 63 -7.31 -24.65 -1.47
CA GLN A 63 -8.19 -24.03 -0.46
C GLN A 63 -8.13 -22.51 -0.53
N ILE A 64 -6.94 -21.95 -0.73
CA ILE A 64 -6.76 -20.50 -0.88
C ILE A 64 -7.45 -20.00 -2.16
N ALA A 65 -7.30 -20.70 -3.28
CA ALA A 65 -7.96 -20.33 -4.54
C ALA A 65 -9.50 -20.34 -4.40
N GLU A 66 -10.03 -21.35 -3.73
CA GLU A 66 -11.47 -21.49 -3.49
C GLU A 66 -12.03 -20.36 -2.62
N VAL A 67 -11.38 -20.04 -1.50
CA VAL A 67 -11.86 -18.98 -0.57
C VAL A 67 -11.62 -17.57 -1.14
N SER A 68 -10.53 -17.35 -1.87
CA SER A 68 -10.22 -16.04 -2.46
C SER A 68 -10.95 -15.75 -3.77
N GLY A 69 -11.60 -16.76 -4.37
CA GLY A 69 -12.19 -16.65 -5.71
C GLY A 69 -11.15 -16.45 -6.82
N LEU A 70 -9.86 -16.63 -6.54
CA LEU A 70 -8.78 -16.47 -7.50
C LEU A 70 -8.45 -17.79 -8.18
N ASN A 71 -7.95 -17.71 -9.41
CA ASN A 71 -7.40 -18.88 -10.07
C ASN A 71 -6.17 -19.40 -9.31
N ARG A 72 -6.03 -20.73 -9.22
CA ARG A 72 -4.88 -21.42 -8.64
C ARG A 72 -3.54 -20.93 -9.18
N LYS A 73 -3.45 -20.58 -10.47
CA LYS A 73 -2.23 -20.00 -11.08
C LYS A 73 -1.88 -18.63 -10.47
N THR A 74 -2.88 -17.78 -10.27
CA THR A 74 -2.73 -16.45 -9.65
C THR A 74 -2.25 -16.60 -8.21
N VAL A 75 -2.85 -17.49 -7.43
CA VAL A 75 -2.43 -17.79 -6.05
C VAL A 75 -0.99 -18.30 -6.02
N SER A 76 -0.62 -19.21 -6.93
CA SER A 76 0.76 -19.71 -7.04
C SER A 76 1.76 -18.61 -7.36
N ASN A 77 1.39 -17.64 -8.21
CA ASN A 77 2.26 -16.50 -8.53
C ASN A 77 2.43 -15.57 -7.31
N ILE A 78 1.35 -15.29 -6.58
CA ILE A 78 1.38 -14.43 -5.38
C ILE A 78 2.28 -15.04 -4.29
N VAL A 79 2.17 -16.35 -4.06
CA VAL A 79 3.00 -17.10 -3.12
C VAL A 79 4.44 -17.24 -3.63
N GLY A 80 4.62 -17.46 -4.93
CA GLY A 80 5.94 -17.61 -5.56
C GLY A 80 6.79 -16.34 -5.52
N ALA A 81 6.15 -15.17 -5.62
CA ALA A 81 6.82 -13.86 -5.52
C ALA A 81 7.47 -13.61 -4.14
N ASP A 82 7.04 -14.33 -3.10
CA ASP A 82 7.51 -14.15 -1.72
C ASP A 82 8.85 -14.85 -1.44
N LYS A 83 9.30 -15.75 -2.33
CA LYS A 83 10.58 -16.49 -2.17
C LYS A 83 11.83 -15.62 -2.36
N GLN A 84 11.68 -14.34 -2.72
CA GLN A 84 12.80 -13.42 -3.04
C GLN A 84 13.13 -12.40 -1.94
N GLY A 85 12.40 -12.37 -0.81
CA GLY A 85 12.65 -11.42 0.28
C GLY A 85 12.60 -12.08 1.66
N TYR A 86 13.76 -12.37 2.23
CA TYR A 86 13.93 -12.95 3.56
C TYR A 86 13.18 -12.17 4.66
N TRP A 87 12.46 -12.92 5.52
CA TRP A 87 11.26 -12.51 6.26
C TRP A 87 11.43 -12.00 7.71
N ALA A 88 12.65 -11.77 8.22
CA ALA A 88 12.81 -11.48 9.66
C ALA A 88 12.68 -9.98 10.05
N ALA A 89 12.98 -9.04 9.14
CA ALA A 89 13.06 -7.61 9.50
C ALA A 89 11.77 -6.80 9.26
N THR A 90 10.81 -7.33 8.50
CA THR A 90 9.62 -6.57 8.07
C THR A 90 8.41 -6.82 8.97
N PHE A 91 8.23 -8.02 9.52
CA PHE A 91 7.05 -8.35 10.34
C PHE A 91 7.00 -7.55 11.66
N LEU A 92 8.16 -7.31 12.30
CA LEU A 92 8.28 -6.44 13.49
C LEU A 92 8.29 -4.93 13.16
N ARG A 93 8.57 -4.55 11.90
CA ARG A 93 8.58 -3.13 11.46
C ARG A 93 7.24 -2.67 10.89
N TYR A 94 6.41 -3.58 10.37
CA TYR A 94 5.11 -3.25 9.77
C TYR A 94 4.00 -3.04 10.81
N PHE A 95 4.06 -3.70 11.97
CA PHE A 95 3.02 -3.55 13.00
C PHE A 95 3.30 -2.42 14.02
N GLN A 96 4.53 -1.88 14.10
CA GLN A 96 4.90 -0.94 15.18
C GLN A 96 5.37 0.47 14.72
N HIS A 97 5.45 0.81 13.41
CA HIS A 97 6.19 2.04 13.02
C HIS A 97 5.82 2.91 11.77
N ARG A 98 4.63 2.88 11.13
CA ARG A 98 4.38 3.74 9.93
C ARG A 98 3.24 4.76 9.99
N GLN A 99 3.31 5.56 11.05
CA GLN A 99 3.08 7.01 10.99
C GLN A 99 4.07 7.68 10.00
N PHE A 100 3.58 8.60 9.15
CA PHE A 100 4.26 9.66 8.34
C PHE A 100 5.62 9.42 7.62
N GLY A 101 5.67 9.68 6.29
CA GLY A 101 6.85 10.31 5.64
C GLY A 101 7.32 9.80 4.25
N ARG A 102 7.20 10.70 3.25
CA ARG A 102 8.00 10.89 2.00
C ARG A 102 7.56 10.26 0.66
N PHE A 103 7.03 11.18 -0.14
CA PHE A 103 7.07 11.36 -1.59
C PHE A 103 8.17 12.45 -1.78
N TRP A 104 9.34 12.26 -2.40
CA TRP A 104 9.68 12.33 -3.84
C TRP A 104 11.21 12.08 -3.99
N GLY A 105 11.65 11.72 -5.19
CA GLY A 105 13.06 11.52 -5.53
C GLY A 105 13.92 12.79 -5.60
N GLY A 106 15.24 12.59 -5.55
CA GLY A 106 16.25 13.59 -5.92
C GLY A 106 17.46 13.68 -4.97
N ARG A 107 18.60 13.12 -5.42
CA ARG A 107 19.99 13.23 -4.91
C ARG A 107 20.32 12.57 -3.56
N CYS A 108 21.16 11.53 -3.64
CA CYS A 108 21.96 11.05 -2.53
C CYS A 108 22.96 12.13 -2.11
N VAL A 109 22.79 12.67 -0.90
CA VAL A 109 23.87 13.34 -0.16
C VAL A 109 23.93 12.65 1.19
N GLY A 110 25.13 12.16 1.55
CA GLY A 110 25.38 11.35 2.73
C GLY A 110 25.03 12.09 4.01
N TRP A 111 24.33 11.40 4.91
CA TRP A 111 23.88 11.92 6.22
C TRP A 111 24.97 11.95 7.30
N GLN A 112 26.24 11.88 6.91
CA GLN A 112 27.38 11.88 7.85
C GLN A 112 28.00 13.28 8.08
N ASP A 113 27.62 14.31 7.31
CA ASP A 113 28.31 15.63 7.36
C ASP A 113 27.56 16.75 8.11
N VAL A 114 26.40 16.50 8.74
CA VAL A 114 25.56 17.58 9.35
C VAL A 114 25.55 17.57 10.89
N LEU A 115 26.32 16.69 11.54
CA LEU A 115 26.41 16.64 13.01
C LEU A 115 27.85 16.72 13.54
N GLN A 116 28.70 17.51 12.88
CA GLN A 116 29.94 17.95 13.50
C GLN A 116 30.26 19.38 13.10
N GLN A 117 30.37 20.23 14.13
CA GLN A 117 30.88 21.61 14.16
C GLN A 117 29.81 22.68 13.83
N ARG A 118 29.34 23.59 14.71
CA ARG A 118 29.92 24.29 15.88
C ARG A 118 31.40 24.11 16.18
#